data_AF-A0A6I9P364-F1
#
_entry.id   AF-A0A6I9P364-F1
#
_cell.length_a   1.000
_cell.length_b   1.000
_cell.length_c   1.000
_cell.angle_alpha   90.00
_cell.angle_beta   90.00
_cell.angle_gamma   90.00
#
_symmetry.space_group_name_H-M   'P 1'
#
loop_
_entity.id
_entity.type
_entity.pdbx_description
1 polymer ?
#
loop_
_entity_poly.entity_id
_entity_poly.type
_entity_poly.pdbx_seq_one_letter_code
_entity_poly.pdbx_strand_id
1 'polypeptide(L)'
;MNAEEVELLSDSKYRNYVAAVDKALKNFEYSSEWADLISALGKLNKVLQNNAKYQVVPKKLTIGKRLAQCLHPALPSGVHRKALETYEIIFKIIGPKRLAKDLFLYSSGLFPLLSNAAMSVKPVLLGLYETYYLPLGKTLKPGLQGLLTGVLPGLEEGSEYYDRTNTLLEKVAAAVEQSAFYSALWGSILTSPAVRLPGVSFVLLHLNRKLSMEDQLYVIGSDIELMVEAVSTSVQDSSVLVQRSTLDLILFCFPFHMSQATRPDMIRILSAALHVVLRRDMSLNRRLYAWLLGFENNGVRTGPRSTRQSNPEEHASQYFNSFSKDMLVQ
;
A
#
# COMPACT_ATOMS: atom_id res chain seq x y z
N MET A 1 -29.83 -1.81 -9.82
CA MET A 1 -29.83 -0.52 -10.55
C MET A 1 -29.95 0.58 -9.51
N ASN A 2 -29.21 1.68 -9.66
CA ASN A 2 -29.37 2.84 -8.78
C ASN A 2 -30.60 3.66 -9.23
N ALA A 3 -31.13 4.53 -8.36
CA ALA A 3 -32.34 5.32 -8.66
C ALA A 3 -32.16 6.22 -9.91
N GLU A 4 -30.98 6.82 -10.08
CA GLU A 4 -30.66 7.67 -11.24
C GLU A 4 -30.67 6.90 -12.57
N GLU A 5 -30.19 5.65 -12.60
CA GLU A 5 -30.26 4.80 -13.80
C GLU A 5 -31.72 4.48 -14.15
N VAL A 6 -32.58 4.27 -13.14
CA VAL A 6 -34.01 4.02 -13.34
C VAL A 6 -34.71 5.24 -13.95
N GLU A 7 -34.40 6.45 -13.48
CA GLU A 7 -34.92 7.69 -14.06
C GLU A 7 -34.50 7.86 -15.52
N LEU A 8 -33.23 7.58 -15.83
CA LEU A 8 -32.68 7.68 -17.18
C LEU A 8 -33.29 6.67 -18.16
N LEU A 9 -33.86 5.55 -17.69
CA LEU A 9 -34.54 4.59 -18.57
C LEU A 9 -35.79 5.17 -19.24
N SER A 10 -36.34 6.28 -18.73
CA SER A 10 -37.40 7.03 -19.43
C SER A 10 -36.90 7.71 -20.71
N ASP A 11 -35.60 8.07 -20.77
CA ASP A 11 -34.97 8.66 -21.97
C ASP A 11 -34.68 7.58 -23.03
N SER A 12 -35.33 7.73 -24.19
CA SER A 12 -35.10 6.85 -25.36
C SER A 12 -33.63 6.79 -25.79
N LYS A 13 -32.90 7.91 -25.72
CA LYS A 13 -31.47 7.95 -26.08
C LYS A 13 -30.62 7.18 -25.08
N TYR A 14 -30.97 7.18 -23.79
CA TYR A 14 -30.29 6.37 -22.79
C TYR A 14 -30.59 4.88 -22.97
N ARG A 15 -31.85 4.50 -23.28
CA ARG A 15 -32.18 3.10 -23.62
C ARG A 15 -31.38 2.58 -24.82
N ASN A 16 -31.17 3.43 -25.84
CA ASN A 16 -30.30 3.09 -26.97
C ASN A 16 -28.84 2.93 -26.55
N TYR A 17 -28.35 3.75 -25.61
CA TYR A 17 -27.02 3.60 -25.02
C TYR A 17 -26.88 2.27 -24.26
N VAL A 18 -27.86 1.90 -23.42
CA VAL A 18 -27.90 0.60 -22.73
C VAL A 18 -27.81 -0.55 -23.74
N ALA A 19 -28.64 -0.53 -24.79
CA ALA A 19 -28.64 -1.57 -25.82
C ALA A 19 -27.31 -1.65 -26.59
N ALA A 20 -26.69 -0.49 -26.86
CA ALA A 20 -25.38 -0.43 -27.51
C ALA A 20 -24.27 -1.02 -26.62
N VAL A 21 -24.31 -0.76 -25.31
CA VAL A 21 -23.37 -1.34 -24.34
C VAL A 21 -23.58 -2.85 -24.23
N ASP A 22 -24.82 -3.34 -24.14
CA ASP A 22 -25.10 -4.79 -24.12
C ASP A 22 -24.58 -5.47 -25.40
N LYS A 23 -24.78 -4.84 -26.57
CA LYS A 23 -24.23 -5.34 -27.83
C LYS A 23 -22.70 -5.35 -27.84
N ALA A 24 -22.05 -4.33 -27.27
CA ALA A 24 -20.59 -4.28 -27.15
C ALA A 24 -20.08 -5.39 -26.21
N LEU A 25 -20.74 -5.59 -25.07
CA LEU A 25 -20.37 -6.58 -24.06
C LEU A 25 -20.47 -8.03 -24.57
N LYS A 26 -21.41 -8.33 -25.48
CA LYS A 26 -21.49 -9.65 -26.12
C LYS A 26 -20.20 -10.05 -26.85
N ASN A 27 -19.40 -9.09 -27.36
CA ASN A 27 -18.13 -9.43 -28.03
C ASN A 27 -17.11 -10.10 -27.09
N PHE A 28 -17.20 -9.87 -25.78
CA PHE A 28 -16.33 -10.52 -24.79
C PHE A 28 -16.69 -11.99 -24.55
N GLU A 29 -17.90 -12.44 -24.91
CA GLU A 29 -18.36 -13.82 -24.71
C GLU A 29 -17.85 -14.76 -25.82
N TYR A 30 -17.60 -14.21 -27.01
CA TYR A 30 -17.11 -14.96 -28.18
C TYR A 30 -15.61 -14.77 -28.41
N SER A 31 -14.89 -14.18 -27.45
CA SER A 31 -13.44 -13.96 -27.59
C SER A 31 -12.69 -15.27 -27.40
N SER A 32 -11.95 -15.69 -28.42
CA SER A 32 -11.11 -16.89 -28.40
C SER A 32 -9.63 -16.55 -28.19
N GLU A 33 -9.21 -15.38 -28.67
CA GLU A 33 -7.82 -14.93 -28.61
C GLU A 33 -7.71 -13.58 -27.91
N TRP A 34 -6.50 -13.23 -27.46
CA TRP A 34 -6.24 -11.95 -26.80
C TRP A 34 -6.52 -10.74 -27.72
N ALA A 35 -6.37 -10.90 -29.05
CA ALA A 35 -6.67 -9.85 -30.02
C ALA A 35 -8.17 -9.52 -30.05
N ASP A 36 -9.05 -10.50 -29.82
CA ASP A 36 -10.49 -10.30 -29.73
C ASP A 36 -10.86 -9.39 -28.56
N LEU A 37 -10.15 -9.52 -27.44
CA LEU A 37 -10.33 -8.65 -26.27
C LEU A 37 -10.00 -7.19 -26.59
N ILE A 38 -8.92 -6.93 -27.34
CA ILE A 38 -8.56 -5.57 -27.79
C ILE A 38 -9.67 -4.99 -28.68
N SER A 39 -10.19 -5.79 -29.61
CA SER A 39 -11.30 -5.40 -30.48
C SER A 39 -12.59 -5.11 -29.69
N ALA A 40 -12.92 -5.97 -28.71
CA ALA A 40 -14.07 -5.83 -27.84
C ALA A 40 -13.98 -4.56 -26.97
N LEU A 41 -12.81 -4.31 -26.37
CA LEU A 41 -12.52 -3.08 -25.63
C LEU A 41 -12.61 -1.85 -26.55
N GLY A 42 -12.08 -1.91 -27.77
CA GLY A 42 -12.18 -0.83 -28.74
C GLY A 42 -13.63 -0.47 -29.11
N LYS A 43 -14.47 -1.48 -29.34
CA LYS A 43 -15.91 -1.29 -29.57
C LYS A 43 -16.59 -0.66 -28.35
N LEU A 44 -16.26 -1.12 -27.14
CA LEU A 44 -16.80 -0.57 -25.90
C LEU A 44 -16.38 0.91 -25.72
N ASN A 45 -15.10 1.24 -25.94
CA ASN A 45 -14.58 2.62 -25.86
C ASN A 45 -15.39 3.57 -26.74
N LYS A 46 -15.63 3.18 -28.00
CA LYS A 46 -16.41 3.99 -28.94
C LYS A 46 -17.85 4.22 -28.46
N VAL A 47 -18.50 3.20 -27.90
CA VAL A 47 -19.86 3.31 -27.37
C VAL A 47 -19.91 4.24 -26.16
N LEU A 48 -18.94 4.12 -25.23
CA LEU A 48 -18.84 4.99 -24.05
C LEU A 48 -18.61 6.45 -24.44
N GLN A 49 -17.63 6.71 -25.32
CA GLN A 49 -17.29 8.06 -25.76
C GLN A 49 -18.45 8.77 -26.48
N ASN A 50 -19.14 8.06 -27.38
CA ASN A 50 -20.30 8.62 -28.10
C ASN A 50 -21.47 8.98 -27.18
N ASN A 51 -21.49 8.45 -25.96
CA ASN A 51 -22.55 8.66 -24.96
C ASN A 51 -22.03 9.36 -23.69
N ALA A 52 -20.86 10.01 -23.75
CA ALA A 52 -20.19 10.62 -22.60
C ALA A 52 -21.02 11.71 -21.88
N LYS A 53 -22.05 12.25 -22.54
CA LYS A 53 -23.03 13.15 -21.91
C LYS A 53 -23.79 12.51 -20.73
N TYR A 54 -23.91 11.18 -20.71
CA TYR A 54 -24.51 10.45 -19.60
C TYR A 54 -23.42 10.02 -18.61
N GLN A 55 -23.42 10.61 -17.42
CA GLN A 55 -22.48 10.25 -16.36
C GLN A 55 -22.80 8.89 -15.69
N VAL A 56 -23.97 8.30 -15.98
CA VAL A 56 -24.36 6.98 -15.48
C VAL A 56 -24.03 5.93 -16.54
N VAL A 57 -22.90 5.25 -16.37
CA VAL A 57 -22.49 4.15 -17.26
C VAL A 57 -23.37 2.92 -17.00
N PRO A 58 -24.13 2.44 -18.00
CA PRO A 58 -25.00 1.29 -17.83
C PRO A 58 -24.17 0.01 -17.70
N LYS A 59 -24.71 -1.01 -17.03
CA LYS A 59 -24.04 -2.32 -16.85
C LYS A 59 -22.64 -2.22 -16.23
N LYS A 60 -22.38 -1.20 -15.41
CA LYS A 60 -21.07 -0.94 -14.80
C LYS A 60 -20.44 -2.15 -14.11
N LEU A 61 -21.25 -3.00 -13.47
CA LEU A 61 -20.78 -4.22 -12.82
C LEU A 61 -20.17 -5.21 -13.82
N THR A 62 -20.85 -5.45 -14.94
CA THR A 62 -20.35 -6.34 -16.00
C THR A 62 -19.13 -5.75 -16.68
N ILE A 63 -19.14 -4.44 -16.96
CA ILE A 63 -17.98 -3.74 -17.51
C ILE A 63 -16.77 -3.88 -16.56
N GLY A 64 -16.93 -3.57 -15.28
CA GLY A 64 -15.85 -3.68 -14.29
C GLY A 64 -15.26 -5.09 -14.22
N LYS A 65 -16.10 -6.13 -14.22
CA LYS A 65 -15.66 -7.53 -14.27
C LYS A 65 -14.85 -7.85 -15.53
N ARG A 66 -15.31 -7.42 -16.71
CA ARG A 66 -14.58 -7.64 -17.97
C ARG A 66 -13.26 -6.88 -17.99
N LEU A 67 -13.22 -5.65 -17.49
CA LEU A 67 -11.99 -4.89 -17.40
C LEU A 67 -10.99 -5.53 -16.45
N ALA A 68 -11.42 -6.03 -15.28
CA ALA A 68 -10.55 -6.76 -14.36
C ALA A 68 -9.98 -8.04 -15.01
N GLN A 69 -10.79 -8.79 -15.76
CA GLN A 69 -10.31 -9.95 -16.53
C GLN A 69 -9.26 -9.55 -17.57
N CYS A 70 -9.47 -8.43 -18.27
CA CYS A 70 -8.49 -7.91 -19.23
C CYS A 70 -7.17 -7.46 -18.60
N LEU A 71 -7.08 -7.34 -17.27
CA LEU A 71 -5.86 -7.03 -16.52
C LEU A 71 -5.19 -8.27 -15.93
N HIS A 72 -5.66 -9.47 -16.25
CA HIS A 72 -5.05 -10.71 -15.76
C HIS A 72 -3.57 -10.83 -16.20
N PRO A 73 -2.63 -11.25 -15.32
CA PRO A 73 -1.20 -11.34 -15.63
C PRO A 73 -0.84 -12.19 -16.85
N ALA A 74 -1.65 -13.21 -17.15
CA ALA A 74 -1.43 -14.08 -18.31
C ALA A 74 -1.77 -13.43 -19.67
N LEU A 75 -2.35 -12.23 -19.68
CA LEU A 75 -2.69 -11.51 -20.92
C LEU A 75 -1.56 -10.57 -21.34
N PRO A 76 -1.39 -10.31 -22.64
CA PRO A 76 -0.31 -9.47 -23.14
C PRO A 76 -0.54 -7.98 -22.82
N SER A 77 0.55 -7.22 -22.77
CA SER A 77 0.56 -5.79 -22.45
C SER A 77 -0.35 -4.94 -23.35
N GLY A 78 -0.59 -5.35 -24.60
CA GLY A 78 -1.54 -4.70 -25.50
C GLY A 78 -2.99 -4.71 -24.97
N VAL A 79 -3.42 -5.83 -24.37
CA VAL A 79 -4.74 -5.94 -23.74
C VAL A 79 -4.79 -5.07 -22.49
N HIS A 80 -3.75 -5.11 -21.66
CA HIS A 80 -3.66 -4.28 -20.44
C HIS A 80 -3.78 -2.80 -20.78
N ARG A 81 -2.97 -2.30 -21.73
CA ARG A 81 -3.01 -0.89 -22.16
C ARG A 81 -4.39 -0.49 -22.67
N LYS A 82 -5.04 -1.35 -23.46
CA LYS A 82 -6.38 -1.05 -23.97
C LYS A 82 -7.43 -1.03 -22.86
N ALA A 83 -7.32 -1.90 -21.87
CA ALA A 83 -8.19 -1.89 -20.70
C ALA A 83 -7.98 -0.64 -19.84
N LEU A 84 -6.73 -0.21 -19.62
CA LEU A 84 -6.42 1.03 -18.90
C LEU A 84 -6.99 2.27 -19.62
N GLU A 85 -6.96 2.30 -20.96
CA GLU A 85 -7.64 3.34 -21.75
C GLU A 85 -9.17 3.33 -21.50
N THR A 86 -9.79 2.15 -21.43
CA THR A 86 -11.22 2.04 -21.09
C THR A 86 -11.52 2.54 -19.67
N TYR A 87 -10.68 2.21 -18.68
CA TYR A 87 -10.80 2.78 -17.33
C TYR A 87 -10.73 4.31 -17.36
N GLU A 88 -9.78 4.87 -18.10
CA GLU A 88 -9.61 6.32 -18.23
C GLU A 88 -10.89 6.98 -18.81
N ILE A 89 -11.45 6.41 -19.88
CA ILE A 89 -12.70 6.89 -20.49
C ILE A 89 -13.83 6.88 -19.46
N ILE A 90 -13.98 5.79 -18.72
CA ILE A 90 -15.02 5.67 -17.68
C ILE A 90 -14.82 6.73 -16.61
N PHE A 91 -13.60 6.90 -16.09
CA PHE A 91 -13.31 7.86 -15.03
C PHE A 91 -13.58 9.30 -15.47
N LYS A 92 -13.27 9.66 -16.72
CA LYS A 92 -13.64 10.96 -17.31
C LYS A 92 -15.15 11.16 -17.38
N ILE A 93 -15.93 10.12 -17.70
CA ILE A 93 -17.40 10.18 -17.81
C ILE A 93 -18.06 10.30 -16.43
N ILE A 94 -17.68 9.45 -15.48
CA ILE A 94 -18.36 9.35 -14.18
C ILE A 94 -17.91 10.44 -13.19
N GLY A 95 -16.68 10.94 -13.35
CA GLY A 95 -16.08 11.93 -12.46
C GLY A 95 -15.76 11.42 -11.05
N PRO A 96 -15.08 12.24 -10.23
CA PRO A 96 -14.51 11.81 -8.94
C PRO A 96 -15.58 11.38 -7.92
N LYS A 97 -16.73 12.06 -7.89
CA LYS A 97 -17.82 11.74 -6.94
C LYS A 97 -18.39 10.34 -7.15
N ARG A 98 -18.56 9.91 -8.40
CA ARG A 98 -19.07 8.57 -8.73
C ARG A 98 -17.97 7.53 -8.63
N LEU A 99 -16.74 7.88 -9.03
CA LEU A 99 -15.58 7.01 -8.84
C LEU A 99 -15.40 6.62 -7.36
N ALA A 100 -15.54 7.57 -6.43
CA ALA A 100 -15.49 7.27 -5.00
C ALA A 100 -16.60 6.30 -4.55
N LYS A 101 -17.82 6.43 -5.09
CA LYS A 101 -18.94 5.49 -4.80
C LYS A 101 -18.69 4.09 -5.37
N ASP A 102 -18.07 4.02 -6.54
CA ASP A 102 -17.77 2.78 -7.26
C ASP A 102 -16.31 2.33 -7.09
N LEU A 103 -15.65 2.79 -6.02
CA LEU A 103 -14.21 2.63 -5.83
C LEU A 103 -13.79 1.16 -5.93
N PHE A 104 -14.42 0.28 -5.14
CA PHE A 104 -14.10 -1.15 -5.12
C PHE A 104 -14.35 -1.84 -6.46
N LEU A 105 -15.40 -1.42 -7.19
CA LEU A 105 -15.74 -2.00 -8.49
C LEU A 105 -14.57 -1.84 -9.46
N TYR A 106 -14.07 -0.61 -9.61
CA TYR A 106 -13.01 -0.32 -10.58
C TYR A 106 -11.60 -0.61 -10.04
N SER A 107 -11.42 -0.63 -8.72
CA SER A 107 -10.12 -0.93 -8.09
C SER A 107 -9.74 -2.41 -8.19
N SER A 108 -10.73 -3.31 -8.21
CA SER A 108 -10.52 -4.77 -8.14
C SER A 108 -9.55 -5.33 -9.18
N GLY A 109 -9.54 -4.78 -10.40
CA GLY A 109 -8.59 -5.17 -11.45
C GLY A 109 -7.31 -4.33 -11.48
N LEU A 110 -7.37 -3.06 -11.04
CA LEU A 110 -6.25 -2.12 -11.12
C LEU A 110 -5.18 -2.40 -10.07
N PHE A 111 -5.58 -2.58 -8.81
CA PHE A 111 -4.63 -2.72 -7.69
C PHE A 111 -3.65 -3.90 -7.85
N PRO A 112 -4.07 -5.10 -8.29
CA PRO A 112 -3.14 -6.22 -8.46
C PRO A 112 -2.21 -6.11 -9.68
N LEU A 113 -2.40 -5.12 -10.56
CA LEU A 113 -1.74 -5.09 -11.87
C LEU A 113 -0.25 -4.74 -11.77
N LEU A 114 0.14 -3.79 -10.91
CA LEU A 114 1.47 -3.17 -10.95
C LEU A 114 2.63 -4.17 -10.84
N SER A 115 2.51 -5.15 -9.93
CA SER A 115 3.55 -6.16 -9.69
C SER A 115 3.80 -7.08 -10.89
N ASN A 116 2.79 -7.28 -11.73
CA ASN A 116 2.83 -8.20 -12.86
C ASN A 116 2.84 -7.47 -14.22
N ALA A 117 2.78 -6.14 -14.20
CA ALA A 117 2.68 -5.32 -15.39
C ALA A 117 4.00 -5.28 -16.16
N ALA A 118 3.92 -5.38 -17.48
CA ALA A 118 5.05 -5.08 -18.36
C ALA A 118 5.53 -3.63 -18.15
N MET A 119 6.81 -3.38 -18.43
CA MET A 119 7.42 -2.05 -18.28
C MET A 119 6.62 -0.94 -18.98
N SER A 120 6.08 -1.22 -20.18
CA SER A 120 5.25 -0.26 -20.91
C SER A 120 3.85 0.01 -20.32
N VAL A 121 3.38 -0.81 -19.37
CA VAL A 121 2.07 -0.70 -18.72
C VAL A 121 2.17 0.06 -17.40
N LYS A 122 3.24 -0.16 -16.63
CA LYS A 122 3.49 0.50 -15.33
C LYS A 122 3.29 2.04 -15.36
N PRO A 123 3.87 2.81 -16.30
CA PRO A 123 3.73 4.27 -16.29
C PRO A 123 2.29 4.73 -16.61
N VAL A 124 1.53 3.94 -17.38
CA VAL A 124 0.12 4.21 -17.69
C VAL A 124 -0.75 3.97 -16.45
N LEU A 125 -0.50 2.88 -15.73
CA LEU A 125 -1.20 2.57 -14.48
C LEU A 125 -0.93 3.61 -13.40
N LEU A 126 0.33 4.00 -13.19
CA LEU A 126 0.69 5.06 -12.24
C LEU A 126 0.01 6.38 -12.61
N GLY A 127 -0.08 6.71 -13.90
CA GLY A 127 -0.78 7.89 -14.39
C GLY A 127 -2.28 7.87 -14.05
N LEU A 128 -2.93 6.71 -14.09
CA LEU A 128 -4.33 6.57 -13.66
C LEU A 128 -4.48 6.84 -12.14
N TYR A 129 -3.58 6.32 -11.31
CA TYR A 129 -3.62 6.59 -9.87
C TYR A 129 -3.42 8.07 -9.56
N GLU A 130 -2.43 8.70 -10.18
CA GLU A 130 -2.14 10.13 -10.04
C GLU A 130 -3.31 11.02 -10.50
N THR A 131 -3.95 10.66 -11.61
CA THR A 131 -4.99 11.51 -12.23
C THR A 131 -6.37 11.30 -11.61
N TYR A 132 -6.70 10.08 -11.16
CA TYR A 132 -8.08 9.74 -10.77
C TYR A 132 -8.23 9.27 -9.33
N TYR A 133 -7.22 8.62 -8.73
CA TYR A 133 -7.31 8.14 -7.34
C TYR A 133 -6.80 9.19 -6.34
N LEU A 134 -5.66 9.82 -6.62
CA LEU A 134 -5.09 10.84 -5.75
C LEU A 134 -6.06 12.01 -5.50
N PRO A 135 -6.76 12.56 -6.50
CA PRO A 135 -7.72 13.65 -6.27
C PRO A 135 -8.97 13.27 -5.46
N LEU A 136 -9.21 11.98 -5.18
CA LEU A 136 -10.32 11.56 -4.30
C LEU A 136 -10.09 12.00 -2.85
N GLY A 137 -8.83 12.26 -2.46
CA GLY A 137 -8.46 12.68 -1.11
C GLY A 137 -9.08 11.78 -0.05
N LYS A 138 -9.73 12.36 0.97
CA LYS A 138 -10.35 11.61 2.07
C LYS A 138 -11.39 10.57 1.64
N THR A 139 -12.01 10.70 0.46
CA THR A 139 -12.98 9.70 -0.04
C THR A 139 -12.32 8.41 -0.54
N LEU A 140 -11.00 8.38 -0.67
CA LEU A 140 -10.20 7.19 -0.99
C LEU A 140 -10.05 6.22 0.20
N LYS A 141 -10.23 6.69 1.44
CA LYS A 141 -10.00 5.92 2.67
C LYS A 141 -10.56 4.47 2.64
N PRO A 142 -11.80 4.20 2.15
CA PRO A 142 -12.32 2.84 2.10
C PRO A 142 -11.51 1.86 1.24
N GLY A 143 -10.85 2.34 0.19
CA GLY A 143 -10.01 1.53 -0.70
C GLY A 143 -8.50 1.73 -0.48
N LEU A 144 -8.10 2.49 0.53
CA LEU A 144 -6.73 2.95 0.70
C LEU A 144 -5.74 1.80 0.91
N GLN A 145 -6.03 0.85 1.80
CA GLN A 145 -5.16 -0.33 2.00
C GLN A 145 -5.00 -1.14 0.71
N GLY A 146 -6.06 -1.28 -0.09
CA GLY A 146 -5.98 -1.92 -1.40
C GLY A 146 -5.04 -1.18 -2.35
N LEU A 147 -5.17 0.15 -2.41
CA LEU A 147 -4.29 0.99 -3.23
C LEU A 147 -2.83 0.86 -2.80
N LEU A 148 -2.55 0.97 -1.49
CA LEU A 148 -1.19 0.86 -0.96
C LEU A 148 -0.59 -0.51 -1.29
N THR A 149 -1.33 -1.60 -1.06
CA THR A 149 -0.89 -2.95 -1.44
C THR A 149 -0.59 -3.06 -2.93
N GLY A 150 -1.36 -2.40 -3.79
CA GLY A 150 -1.15 -2.39 -5.23
C GLY A 150 -0.02 -1.49 -5.71
N VAL A 151 0.32 -0.42 -4.98
CA VAL A 151 1.31 0.59 -5.39
C VAL A 151 2.69 0.32 -4.80
N LEU A 152 2.79 -0.25 -3.59
CA LEU A 152 4.05 -0.55 -2.92
C LEU A 152 5.06 -1.37 -3.74
N PRO A 153 4.66 -2.32 -4.62
CA PRO A 153 5.61 -2.99 -5.51
C PRO A 153 6.40 -2.05 -6.43
N GLY A 154 5.94 -0.82 -6.66
CA GLY A 154 6.70 0.19 -7.40
C GLY A 154 7.94 0.72 -6.67
N LEU A 155 8.05 0.48 -5.35
CA LEU A 155 9.22 0.81 -4.51
C LEU A 155 10.27 -0.31 -4.47
N GLU A 156 10.30 -1.18 -5.47
CA GLU A 156 11.39 -2.14 -5.64
C GLU A 156 12.72 -1.40 -5.88
N GLU A 157 13.75 -1.74 -5.12
CA GLU A 157 15.07 -1.10 -5.21
C GLU A 157 15.65 -1.25 -6.62
N GLY A 158 16.12 -0.14 -7.22
CA GLY A 158 16.62 -0.12 -8.60
C GLY A 158 15.55 -0.02 -9.69
N SER A 159 14.26 0.00 -9.33
CA SER A 159 13.17 0.27 -10.27
C SER A 159 13.25 1.69 -10.83
N GLU A 160 13.12 1.86 -12.15
CA GLU A 160 13.01 3.17 -12.79
C GLU A 160 11.74 3.95 -12.38
N TYR A 161 10.78 3.27 -11.74
CA TYR A 161 9.54 3.84 -11.23
C TYR A 161 9.59 4.20 -9.74
N TYR A 162 10.72 3.94 -9.06
CA TYR A 162 10.85 4.09 -7.61
C TYR A 162 10.48 5.51 -7.17
N ASP A 163 11.14 6.54 -7.70
CA ASP A 163 10.93 7.94 -7.29
C ASP A 163 9.51 8.43 -7.57
N ARG A 164 8.94 8.03 -8.72
CA ARG A 164 7.57 8.35 -9.09
C ARG A 164 6.57 7.71 -8.13
N THR A 165 6.80 6.44 -7.77
CA THR A 165 5.96 5.70 -6.83
C THR A 165 6.05 6.30 -5.42
N ASN A 166 7.26 6.64 -4.97
CA ASN A 166 7.50 7.29 -3.69
C ASN A 166 6.74 8.63 -3.61
N THR A 167 6.90 9.46 -4.63
CA THR A 167 6.21 10.76 -4.74
C THR A 167 4.68 10.60 -4.73
N LEU A 168 4.16 9.57 -5.42
CA LEU A 168 2.73 9.27 -5.41
C LEU A 168 2.26 8.93 -3.99
N LEU A 169 2.97 8.05 -3.27
CA LEU A 169 2.62 7.65 -1.91
C LEU A 169 2.68 8.82 -0.92
N GLU A 170 3.67 9.71 -1.01
CA GLU A 170 3.73 10.95 -0.22
C GLU A 170 2.51 11.84 -0.45
N LYS A 171 2.14 12.03 -1.73
CA LYS A 171 0.95 12.82 -2.08
C LYS A 171 -0.33 12.17 -1.58
N VAL A 172 -0.45 10.85 -1.65
CA VAL A 172 -1.59 10.10 -1.10
C VAL A 172 -1.64 10.29 0.42
N ALA A 173 -0.51 10.16 1.12
CA ALA A 173 -0.43 10.36 2.57
C ALA A 173 -0.92 11.77 2.99
N ALA A 174 -0.52 12.80 2.24
CA ALA A 174 -1.01 14.16 2.47
C ALA A 174 -2.51 14.30 2.17
N ALA A 175 -3.00 13.69 1.09
CA ALA A 175 -4.38 13.84 0.62
C ALA A 175 -5.43 13.10 1.49
N VAL A 176 -5.06 11.98 2.12
CA VAL A 176 -5.95 11.15 2.94
C VAL A 176 -5.82 11.40 4.45
N GLU A 177 -4.89 12.27 4.86
CA GLU A 177 -4.35 12.43 6.22
C GLU A 177 -3.34 11.33 6.60
N GLN A 178 -2.20 11.75 7.15
CA GLN A 178 -1.06 10.87 7.41
C GLN A 178 -1.42 9.70 8.33
N SER A 179 -2.13 9.95 9.44
CA SER A 179 -2.53 8.86 10.35
C SER A 179 -3.37 7.79 9.65
N ALA A 180 -4.32 8.18 8.79
CA ALA A 180 -5.12 7.21 8.02
C ALA A 180 -4.27 6.46 6.98
N PHE A 181 -3.28 7.12 6.38
CA PHE A 181 -2.32 6.48 5.48
C PHE A 181 -1.49 5.43 6.20
N TYR A 182 -0.89 5.75 7.35
CA TYR A 182 -0.08 4.81 8.10
C TYR A 182 -0.90 3.65 8.66
N SER A 183 -2.14 3.87 9.10
CA SER A 183 -3.05 2.76 9.47
C SER A 183 -3.25 1.78 8.32
N ALA A 184 -3.54 2.29 7.12
CA ALA A 184 -3.71 1.46 5.94
C ALA A 184 -2.40 0.77 5.51
N LEU A 185 -1.26 1.45 5.67
CA LEU A 185 0.07 0.91 5.38
C LEU A 185 0.40 -0.26 6.31
N TRP A 186 0.16 -0.13 7.61
CA TRP A 186 0.33 -1.23 8.57
C TRP A 186 -0.58 -2.41 8.26
N GLY A 187 -1.83 -2.14 7.86
CA GLY A 187 -2.73 -3.18 7.35
C GLY A 187 -2.16 -3.92 6.12
N SER A 188 -1.58 -3.19 5.15
CA SER A 188 -0.91 -3.79 3.99
C SER A 188 0.31 -4.64 4.38
N ILE A 189 1.15 -4.13 5.28
CA ILE A 189 2.35 -4.83 5.78
C ILE A 189 1.95 -6.11 6.52
N LEU A 190 0.93 -6.06 7.38
CA LEU A 190 0.45 -7.22 8.11
C LEU A 190 -0.06 -8.32 7.16
N THR A 191 -0.94 -7.93 6.24
CA THR A 191 -1.72 -8.88 5.43
C THR A 191 -0.98 -9.43 4.20
N SER A 192 0.05 -8.75 3.70
CA SER A 192 0.69 -9.12 2.42
C SER A 192 2.23 -9.17 2.53
N PRO A 193 2.84 -10.38 2.53
CA PRO A 193 4.30 -10.55 2.58
C PRO A 193 5.04 -9.81 1.45
N ALA A 194 4.45 -9.81 0.24
CA ALA A 194 5.05 -9.22 -0.95
C ALA A 194 5.29 -7.71 -0.84
N VAL A 195 4.57 -7.02 0.06
CA VAL A 195 4.70 -5.56 0.23
C VAL A 195 5.34 -5.17 1.57
N ARG A 196 5.71 -6.13 2.42
CA ARG A 196 6.33 -5.84 3.73
C ARG A 196 7.63 -5.08 3.59
N LEU A 197 8.54 -5.55 2.73
CA LEU A 197 9.82 -4.88 2.51
C LEU A 197 9.63 -3.44 2.02
N PRO A 198 8.96 -3.18 0.87
CA PRO A 198 8.77 -1.80 0.41
C PRO A 198 7.96 -0.95 1.39
N GLY A 199 7.01 -1.54 2.12
CA GLY A 199 6.22 -0.85 3.14
C GLY A 199 7.08 -0.37 4.31
N VAL A 200 7.84 -1.28 4.94
CA VAL A 200 8.74 -0.93 6.06
C VAL A 200 9.83 0.03 5.60
N SER A 201 10.40 -0.18 4.41
CA SER A 201 11.40 0.72 3.83
C SER A 201 10.82 2.12 3.57
N PHE A 202 9.57 2.24 3.14
CA PHE A 202 8.89 3.53 3.01
C PHE A 202 8.78 4.23 4.36
N VAL A 203 8.35 3.53 5.43
CA VAL A 203 8.29 4.13 6.77
C VAL A 203 9.67 4.63 7.20
N LEU A 204 10.71 3.81 7.07
CA LEU A 204 12.09 4.19 7.42
C LEU A 204 12.62 5.38 6.63
N LEU A 205 12.28 5.48 5.34
CA LEU A 205 12.71 6.57 4.47
C LEU A 205 12.06 7.91 4.87
N HIS A 206 10.80 7.87 5.31
CA HIS A 206 10.00 9.05 5.61
C HIS A 206 9.99 9.44 7.09
N LEU A 207 10.59 8.62 7.96
CA LEU A 207 10.82 8.97 9.36
C LEU A 207 11.84 10.11 9.47
N ASN A 208 11.46 11.15 10.19
CA ASN A 208 12.38 12.24 10.49
C ASN A 208 13.20 11.87 11.73
N ARG A 209 14.44 11.41 11.49
CA ARG A 209 15.38 11.04 12.56
C ARG A 209 15.80 12.16 13.50
N LYS A 210 15.48 13.42 13.16
CA LYS A 210 15.76 14.59 14.02
C LYS A 210 14.61 14.89 14.99
N LEU A 211 13.43 14.32 14.76
CA LEU A 211 12.25 14.50 15.59
C LEU A 211 12.09 13.33 16.55
N SER A 212 11.48 13.60 17.70
CA SER A 212 11.01 12.55 18.59
C SER A 212 9.85 11.79 17.94
N MET A 213 9.50 10.61 18.47
CA MET A 213 8.28 9.92 18.04
C MET A 213 7.01 10.67 18.47
N GLU A 214 7.05 11.43 19.56
CA GLU A 214 5.93 12.29 20.02
C GLU A 214 5.60 13.39 18.99
N ASP A 215 6.61 13.92 18.30
CA ASP A 215 6.44 14.92 17.25
C ASP A 215 6.00 14.33 15.89
N GLN A 216 5.99 13.00 15.76
CA GLN A 216 5.59 12.29 14.52
C GLN A 216 4.68 11.08 14.79
N LEU A 217 3.80 11.20 15.79
CA LEU A 217 2.88 10.13 16.21
C LEU A 217 1.98 9.59 15.10
N TYR A 218 1.75 10.37 14.03
CA TYR A 218 0.99 9.93 12.87
C TYR A 218 1.54 8.64 12.23
N VAL A 219 2.83 8.32 12.42
CA VAL A 219 3.46 7.09 11.91
C VAL A 219 2.89 5.84 12.57
N ILE A 220 2.40 5.93 13.81
CA ILE A 220 1.72 4.81 14.49
C ILE A 220 0.38 4.49 13.79
N GLY A 221 -0.21 5.47 13.11
CA GLY A 221 -1.55 5.37 12.55
C GLY A 221 -2.61 5.74 13.59
N SER A 222 -3.77 5.10 13.50
CA SER A 222 -4.93 5.30 14.37
C SER A 222 -5.14 4.15 15.36
N ASP A 223 -4.41 3.06 15.18
CA ASP A 223 -4.51 1.83 15.97
C ASP A 223 -3.10 1.27 16.20
N ILE A 224 -2.64 1.39 17.45
CA ILE A 224 -1.31 0.92 17.85
C ILE A 224 -1.23 -0.60 17.82
N GLU A 225 -2.33 -1.32 18.10
CA GLU A 225 -2.34 -2.79 18.13
C GLU A 225 -2.08 -3.34 16.73
N LEU A 226 -2.69 -2.73 15.70
CA LEU A 226 -2.45 -3.07 14.30
C LEU A 226 -0.98 -2.88 13.90
N MET A 227 -0.37 -1.76 14.31
CA MET A 227 1.04 -1.49 14.02
C MET A 227 1.95 -2.48 14.75
N VAL A 228 1.70 -2.74 16.04
CA VAL A 228 2.45 -3.72 16.84
C VAL A 228 2.38 -5.11 16.22
N GLU A 229 1.20 -5.52 15.75
CA GLU A 229 1.01 -6.81 15.07
C GLU A 229 1.76 -6.85 13.73
N ALA A 230 1.65 -5.80 12.91
CA ALA A 230 2.37 -5.69 11.63
C ALA A 230 3.90 -5.76 11.81
N VAL A 231 4.44 -5.05 12.81
CA VAL A 231 5.87 -5.07 13.17
C VAL A 231 6.28 -6.45 13.67
N SER A 232 5.49 -7.05 14.56
CA SER A 232 5.76 -8.38 15.13
C SER A 232 5.74 -9.48 14.06
N THR A 233 4.83 -9.40 13.09
CA THR A 233 4.82 -10.31 11.93
C THR A 233 6.01 -10.07 11.01
N SER A 234 6.39 -8.80 10.76
CA SER A 234 7.48 -8.46 9.83
C SER A 234 8.86 -8.85 10.35
N VAL A 235 9.12 -8.74 11.65
CA VAL A 235 10.41 -9.17 12.24
C VAL A 235 10.60 -10.69 12.21
N GLN A 236 9.49 -11.44 12.09
CA GLN A 236 9.48 -12.89 11.95
C GLN A 236 9.39 -13.35 10.48
N ASP A 237 9.45 -12.43 9.51
CA ASP A 237 9.26 -12.77 8.10
C ASP A 237 10.29 -13.80 7.61
N SER A 238 9.93 -14.55 6.57
CA SER A 238 10.81 -15.45 5.83
C SER A 238 12.04 -14.75 5.23
N SER A 239 11.90 -13.49 4.82
CA SER A 239 12.93 -12.69 4.16
C SER A 239 13.80 -11.96 5.18
N VAL A 240 15.10 -12.25 5.16
CA VAL A 240 16.10 -11.56 6.01
C VAL A 240 16.10 -10.04 5.77
N LEU A 241 15.79 -9.58 4.55
CA LEU A 241 15.71 -8.14 4.26
C LEU A 241 14.55 -7.47 5.00
N VAL A 242 13.39 -8.12 5.06
CA VAL A 242 12.24 -7.62 5.83
C VAL A 242 12.59 -7.58 7.32
N GLN A 243 13.20 -8.65 7.84
CA GLN A 243 13.62 -8.71 9.25
C GLN A 243 14.62 -7.60 9.59
N ARG A 244 15.62 -7.36 8.72
CA ARG A 244 16.61 -6.28 8.89
C ARG A 244 15.96 -4.90 8.94
N SER A 245 15.14 -4.57 7.95
CA SER A 245 14.45 -3.27 7.91
C SER A 245 13.49 -3.11 9.09
N THR A 246 12.80 -4.19 9.50
CA THR A 246 11.90 -4.13 10.65
C THR A 246 12.66 -3.92 11.96
N LEU A 247 13.82 -4.56 12.15
CA LEU A 247 14.67 -4.30 13.32
C LEU A 247 15.21 -2.86 13.32
N ASP A 248 15.54 -2.30 12.15
CA ASP A 248 15.95 -0.89 12.02
C ASP A 248 14.82 0.06 12.42
N LEU A 249 13.58 -0.29 12.09
CA LEU A 249 12.39 0.44 12.51
C LEU A 249 12.19 0.31 14.03
N ILE A 250 12.27 -0.90 14.58
CA ILE A 250 12.11 -1.16 16.02
C ILE A 250 13.13 -0.36 16.83
N LEU A 251 14.40 -0.38 16.39
CA LEU A 251 15.50 0.32 17.05
C LEU A 251 15.22 1.82 17.17
N PHE A 252 14.61 2.42 16.15
CA PHE A 252 14.31 3.84 16.11
C PHE A 252 13.00 4.20 16.83
N CYS A 253 11.92 3.47 16.56
CA CYS A 253 10.57 3.82 17.03
C CYS A 253 10.26 3.33 18.45
N PHE A 254 10.89 2.24 18.91
CA PHE A 254 10.56 1.58 20.17
C PHE A 254 11.78 1.39 21.10
N PRO A 255 12.62 2.41 21.35
CA PRO A 255 13.73 2.24 22.28
C PRO A 255 13.18 2.03 23.71
N PHE A 256 13.71 1.04 24.44
CA PHE A 256 13.23 0.66 25.79
C PHE A 256 13.22 1.79 26.83
N HIS A 257 14.09 2.80 26.67
CA HIS A 257 14.13 3.95 27.57
C HIS A 257 13.05 5.00 27.28
N MET A 258 12.25 4.82 26.21
CA MET A 258 11.11 5.68 25.88
C MET A 258 9.79 4.93 26.05
N SER A 259 8.74 5.64 26.45
CA SER A 259 7.40 5.08 26.65
C SER A 259 6.51 5.26 25.40
N GLN A 260 7.00 4.86 24.23
CA GLN A 260 6.28 5.02 22.94
C GLN A 260 5.15 4.02 22.73
N ALA A 261 5.20 2.89 23.44
CA ALA A 261 4.17 1.87 23.43
C ALA A 261 3.90 1.38 24.85
N THR A 262 2.74 0.76 25.06
CA THR A 262 2.43 0.17 26.37
C THR A 262 3.38 -0.98 26.67
N ARG A 263 3.52 -1.33 27.95
CA ARG A 263 4.38 -2.44 28.37
C ARG A 263 3.99 -3.78 27.71
N PRO A 264 2.69 -4.16 27.62
CA PRO A 264 2.28 -5.35 26.87
C PRO A 264 2.69 -5.33 25.39
N ASP A 265 2.56 -4.19 24.72
CA ASP A 265 2.93 -4.04 23.31
C ASP A 265 4.43 -4.22 23.10
N MET A 266 5.24 -3.60 23.97
CA MET A 266 6.70 -3.75 23.97
C MET A 266 7.13 -5.20 24.17
N ILE A 267 6.49 -5.93 25.08
CA ILE A 267 6.73 -7.36 25.30
C ILE A 267 6.40 -8.13 24.02
N ARG A 268 5.25 -7.86 23.38
CA ARG A 268 4.87 -8.53 22.12
C ARG A 268 5.90 -8.32 21.01
N ILE A 269 6.38 -7.10 20.80
CA ILE A 269 7.44 -6.77 19.82
C ILE A 269 8.73 -7.50 20.19
N LEU A 270 9.13 -7.46 21.48
CA LEU A 270 10.35 -8.10 21.95
C LEU A 270 10.30 -9.62 21.76
N SER A 271 9.24 -10.30 22.19
CA SER A 271 9.05 -11.74 22.01
C SER A 271 9.14 -12.13 20.53
N ALA A 272 8.52 -11.34 19.63
CA ALA A 272 8.64 -11.54 18.19
C ALA A 272 10.09 -11.37 17.70
N ALA A 273 10.77 -10.31 18.12
CA ALA A 273 12.14 -10.00 17.70
C ALA A 273 13.16 -11.03 18.17
N LEU A 274 12.97 -11.67 19.34
CA LEU A 274 13.91 -12.70 19.85
C LEU A 274 14.03 -13.92 18.94
N HIS A 275 13.01 -14.24 18.14
CA HIS A 275 13.04 -15.37 17.20
C HIS A 275 14.16 -15.22 16.16
N VAL A 276 14.62 -14.00 15.90
CA VAL A 276 15.76 -13.70 15.04
C VAL A 276 17.04 -14.42 15.47
N VAL A 277 17.25 -14.63 16.77
CA VAL A 277 18.45 -15.32 17.28
C VAL A 277 18.58 -16.73 16.69
N LEU A 278 17.44 -17.39 16.42
CA LEU A 278 17.39 -18.72 15.86
C LEU A 278 17.85 -18.77 14.38
N ARG A 279 17.85 -17.63 13.67
CA ARG A 279 18.34 -17.53 12.27
C ARG A 279 19.85 -17.63 12.16
N ARG A 280 20.59 -17.38 13.25
CA ARG A 280 22.07 -17.31 13.26
C ARG A 280 22.65 -16.31 12.24
N ASP A 281 21.90 -15.25 11.92
CA ASP A 281 22.36 -14.17 11.05
C ASP A 281 22.99 -13.05 11.89
N MET A 282 24.27 -12.77 11.63
CA MET A 282 25.02 -11.76 12.40
C MET A 282 24.50 -10.34 12.22
N SER A 283 23.95 -10.00 11.05
CA SER A 283 23.42 -8.68 10.76
C SER A 283 22.13 -8.41 11.53
N LEU A 284 21.30 -9.44 11.69
CA LEU A 284 20.10 -9.38 12.51
C LEU A 284 20.43 -9.36 14.01
N ASN A 285 21.31 -10.26 14.47
CA ASN A 285 21.74 -10.32 15.87
C ASN A 285 22.33 -9.00 16.34
N ARG A 286 23.17 -8.35 15.52
CA ARG A 286 23.74 -7.04 15.84
C ARG A 286 22.67 -5.98 16.11
N ARG A 287 21.59 -5.94 15.31
CA ARG A 287 20.49 -4.97 15.48
C ARG A 287 19.68 -5.25 16.73
N LEU A 288 19.34 -6.52 16.97
CA LEU A 288 18.64 -6.94 18.18
C LEU A 288 19.44 -6.58 19.44
N TYR A 289 20.75 -6.85 19.44
CA TYR A 289 21.62 -6.50 20.56
C TYR A 289 21.79 -4.99 20.72
N ALA A 290 21.91 -4.24 19.63
CA ALA A 290 21.92 -2.79 19.68
C ALA A 290 20.66 -2.25 20.39
N TRP A 291 19.49 -2.80 20.05
CA TRP A 291 18.22 -2.43 20.68
C TRP A 291 18.18 -2.76 22.19
N LEU A 292 18.57 -3.98 22.57
CA LEU A 292 18.56 -4.44 23.96
C LEU A 292 19.58 -3.73 24.85
N LEU A 293 20.70 -3.28 24.27
CA LEU A 293 21.83 -2.71 24.99
C LEU A 293 21.93 -1.17 24.87
N GLY A 294 21.02 -0.54 24.13
CA GLY A 294 20.94 0.91 24.03
C GLY A 294 21.95 1.54 23.08
N PHE A 295 22.26 0.88 21.96
CA PHE A 295 23.11 1.42 20.91
C PHE A 295 22.33 1.66 19.62
N GLU A 296 22.80 2.58 18.80
CA GLU A 296 22.48 2.64 17.37
C GLU A 296 23.25 1.55 16.61
N ASN A 297 22.83 1.27 15.37
CA ASN A 297 23.50 0.30 14.50
C ASN A 297 24.97 0.61 14.19
N ASN A 298 25.37 1.87 14.28
CA ASN A 298 26.75 2.35 14.09
C ASN A 298 27.57 2.30 15.40
N GLY A 299 26.99 1.80 16.51
CA GLY A 299 27.63 1.73 17.83
C GLY A 299 27.52 3.00 18.67
N VAL A 300 26.79 4.02 18.22
CA VAL A 300 26.56 5.24 19.01
C VAL A 300 25.61 4.95 20.18
N ARG A 301 25.94 5.42 21.38
CA ARG A 301 25.12 5.22 22.58
C ARG A 301 23.82 6.04 22.53
N THR A 302 22.71 5.40 22.88
CA THR A 302 21.37 6.01 22.99
C THR A 302 20.88 6.02 24.45
N GLY A 303 19.86 6.85 24.73
CA GLY A 303 19.23 6.94 26.04
C GLY A 303 19.93 7.83 27.07
N PRO A 304 19.45 7.83 28.32
CA PRO A 304 19.95 8.71 29.39
C PRO A 304 21.45 8.50 29.63
N ARG A 305 22.25 9.54 29.42
CA ARG A 305 23.70 9.51 29.66
C ARG A 305 23.97 9.78 31.14
N SER A 306 24.70 8.88 31.80
CA SER A 306 25.31 9.20 33.09
C SER A 306 26.69 9.81 32.83
N THR A 307 26.97 10.95 33.47
CA THR A 307 28.22 11.72 33.34
C THR A 307 29.48 10.94 33.75
N ARG A 308 29.33 9.73 34.31
CA ARG A 308 30.43 8.83 34.70
C ARG A 308 30.83 7.80 33.63
N GLN A 309 30.17 7.76 32.47
CA GLN A 309 30.27 6.64 31.52
C GLN A 309 31.36 6.81 30.46
N SER A 310 32.57 6.34 30.71
CA SER A 310 33.63 6.24 29.69
C SER A 310 33.60 4.91 28.91
N ASN A 311 33.24 3.78 29.56
CA ASN A 311 33.29 2.43 28.95
C ASN A 311 31.96 2.03 28.25
N PRO A 312 31.98 1.55 26.97
CA PRO A 312 30.79 0.99 26.30
C PRO A 312 30.15 -0.21 27.03
N GLU A 313 30.93 -1.08 27.66
CA GLU A 313 30.41 -2.28 28.34
C GLU A 313 29.60 -1.94 29.60
N GLU A 314 30.04 -0.92 30.34
CA GLU A 314 29.32 -0.41 31.51
C GLU A 314 27.98 0.22 31.10
N HIS A 315 27.97 0.99 30.01
CA HIS A 315 26.74 1.56 29.45
C HIS A 315 25.77 0.45 29.02
N ALA A 316 26.24 -0.56 28.27
CA ALA A 316 25.43 -1.69 27.83
C ALA A 316 24.79 -2.43 29.02
N SER A 317 25.60 -2.74 30.03
CA SER A 317 25.16 -3.44 31.24
C SER A 317 24.13 -2.61 32.02
N GLN A 318 24.36 -1.32 32.18
CA GLN A 318 23.44 -0.44 32.88
C GLN A 318 22.12 -0.26 32.12
N TYR A 319 22.17 -0.03 30.81
CA TYR A 319 21.00 0.13 29.97
C TYR A 319 20.13 -1.13 30.01
N PHE A 320 20.76 -2.30 29.82
CA PHE A 320 20.06 -3.58 29.84
C PHE A 320 19.36 -3.82 31.18
N ASN A 321 20.06 -3.63 32.30
CA ASN A 321 19.48 -3.85 33.63
C ASN A 321 18.39 -2.83 33.98
N SER A 322 18.49 -1.59 33.48
CA SER A 322 17.53 -0.51 33.80
C SER A 322 16.26 -0.57 32.94
N PHE A 323 16.37 -0.95 31.67
CA PHE A 323 15.28 -0.78 30.70
C PHE A 323 14.82 -2.08 30.03
N SER A 324 15.75 -2.98 29.71
CA SER A 324 15.44 -4.13 28.83
C SER A 324 15.13 -5.41 29.60
N LYS A 325 15.84 -5.66 30.71
CA LYS A 325 15.83 -6.93 31.46
C LYS A 325 14.44 -7.34 31.91
N ASP A 326 13.69 -6.42 32.52
CA ASP A 326 12.38 -6.73 33.12
C ASP A 326 11.33 -7.11 32.07
N MET A 327 11.44 -6.59 30.84
CA MET A 327 10.56 -6.97 29.74
C MET A 327 10.99 -8.30 29.11
N LEU A 328 12.30 -8.57 29.07
CA LEU A 328 12.85 -9.79 28.47
C LEU A 328 12.49 -11.07 29.25
N VAL A 329 12.31 -10.97 30.57
CA VAL A 329 12.04 -12.12 31.45
C VAL A 329 10.54 -12.42 31.66
N GLN A 330 9.66 -11.73 30.95
CA GLN A 330 8.20 -11.91 31.00
C GLN A 330 7.72 -12.89 29.94
#